data_AF-A0A831YP63-F1
#
_entry.id   AF-A0A831YP63-F1
#
_cell.length_a   1.000
_cell.length_b   1.000
_cell.length_c   1.000
_cell.angle_alpha   90.00
_cell.angle_beta   90.00
_cell.angle_gamma   90.00
#
_symmetry.space_group_name_H-M   'P 1'
#
loop_
_entity.id
_entity.type
_entity.pdbx_description
1 polymer ?
#
loop_
_entity_poly.entity_id
_entity_poly.type
_entity_poly.pdbx_seq_one_letter_code
_entity_poly.pdbx_strand_id
1 'polypeptide(L)'
;MPLSRRPRDLSFALKAGAALALAVIADLLFWGHRIGWTLGAFALLLTLVATALHPAARRDLKAGWALVAATVLAIILGWAPSLLGWLLFWAMLSLAVLLPRAARFDDAWRWSQRLVAQAVVGMLGPWFDLARARKADRTTRGWNWRGIVPLLALPAVGGAIFLTLFATANPVIGQALSRLRLPAFSGELFWRSVFWLMVLTLAWSLLRPRRRRALPTAKPRPLATVAGVSVASVTLSLIVFNALFALQNGLDAVILWGGAGPPAGMTLAQYAHRGAYPLIATALLAGLFVLTTMDPRMPTAKVPLIRILVVLWVGQNLFLVASSILRTIDYVQAYSLTQLRIAALVWMGLV
;
A
#
# COMPACT_ATOMS: atom_id res chain seq x y z
N MET A 1 -38.00 -8.26 8.77
CA MET A 1 -37.49 -6.96 9.27
C MET A 1 -36.41 -6.43 8.33
N PRO A 2 -36.62 -5.31 7.61
CA PRO A 2 -35.57 -4.73 6.79
C PRO A 2 -34.55 -4.03 7.69
N LEU A 3 -33.28 -4.43 7.57
CA LEU A 3 -32.15 -3.83 8.27
C LEU A 3 -32.14 -2.31 8.02
N SER A 4 -32.30 -1.55 9.11
CA SER A 4 -32.26 -0.09 9.13
C SER A 4 -30.98 0.41 8.43
N ARG A 5 -31.16 1.02 7.26
CA ARG A 5 -30.07 1.75 6.59
C ARG A 5 -29.71 2.92 7.50
N ARG A 6 -28.56 2.83 8.19
CA ARG A 6 -28.04 3.95 8.99
C ARG A 6 -28.06 5.24 8.16
N PRO A 7 -28.53 6.37 8.72
CA PRO A 7 -28.43 7.68 8.07
C PRO A 7 -27.02 7.91 7.53
N ARG A 8 -26.91 8.42 6.30
CA ARG A 8 -25.62 8.64 5.61
C ARG A 8 -24.67 9.52 6.44
N ASP A 9 -25.21 10.41 7.25
CA ASP A 9 -24.47 11.36 8.08
C ASP A 9 -23.83 10.70 9.31
N LEU A 10 -24.51 9.75 9.95
CA LEU A 10 -23.94 8.93 11.04
C LEU A 10 -22.80 8.04 10.54
N SER A 11 -22.90 7.52 9.32
CA SER A 11 -21.78 6.78 8.71
C SER A 11 -20.59 7.69 8.37
N PHE A 12 -20.81 8.99 8.13
CA PHE A 12 -19.73 9.93 7.85
C PHE A 12 -19.02 10.33 9.15
N ALA A 13 -19.77 10.71 10.18
CA ALA A 13 -19.24 11.07 11.49
C ALA A 13 -18.44 9.92 12.13
N LEU A 14 -18.95 8.68 12.06
CA LEU A 14 -18.24 7.51 12.57
C LEU A 14 -16.88 7.27 11.88
N LYS A 15 -16.80 7.50 10.56
CA LYS A 15 -15.55 7.35 9.81
C LYS A 15 -14.57 8.48 10.06
N ALA A 16 -15.07 9.70 10.29
CA ALA A 16 -14.26 10.85 10.70
C ALA A 16 -13.69 10.65 12.11
N GLY A 17 -14.52 10.20 13.05
CA GLY A 17 -14.07 9.81 14.39
C GLY A 17 -13.01 8.71 14.34
N ALA A 18 -13.22 7.66 13.54
CA ALA A 18 -12.25 6.59 13.38
C ALA A 18 -10.92 7.05 12.76
N ALA A 19 -10.95 7.92 11.75
CA ALA A 19 -9.73 8.47 11.15
C ALA A 19 -8.95 9.36 12.13
N LEU A 20 -9.65 10.19 12.91
CA LEU A 20 -9.04 11.01 13.97
C LEU A 20 -8.44 10.14 15.07
N ALA A 21 -9.16 9.12 15.53
CA ALA A 21 -8.65 8.17 16.52
C ALA A 21 -7.39 7.46 16.02
N LEU A 22 -7.36 7.03 14.74
CA LEU A 22 -6.18 6.42 14.13
C LEU A 22 -4.99 7.39 14.09
N ALA A 23 -5.20 8.68 13.83
CA ALA A 23 -4.14 9.69 13.83
C ALA A 23 -3.56 9.92 15.24
N VAL A 24 -4.42 10.01 16.26
CA VAL A 24 -3.99 10.14 17.67
C VAL A 24 -3.24 8.89 18.13
N ILE A 25 -3.76 7.70 17.81
CA ILE A 25 -3.07 6.44 18.15
C ILE A 25 -1.73 6.36 17.43
N ALA A 26 -1.65 6.74 16.15
CA ALA A 26 -0.38 6.78 15.43
C ALA A 26 0.63 7.72 16.11
N ASP A 27 0.22 8.92 16.53
CA ASP A 27 1.09 9.86 17.24
C ASP A 27 1.66 9.25 18.53
N LEU A 28 0.82 8.60 19.35
CA LEU A 28 1.24 7.91 20.57
C LEU A 28 2.17 6.71 20.29
N LEU A 29 1.94 6.01 19.18
CA LEU A 29 2.66 4.78 18.85
C LEU A 29 4.03 5.07 18.21
N PHE A 30 4.14 6.12 17.40
CA PHE A 30 5.37 6.43 16.66
C PHE A 30 6.24 7.46 17.38
N TRP A 31 5.67 8.32 18.24
CA TRP A 31 6.46 9.24 19.06
C TRP A 31 6.96 8.50 20.32
N GLY A 32 8.30 8.41 20.49
CA GLY A 32 8.93 7.79 21.66
C GLY A 32 9.21 6.29 21.57
N HIS A 33 8.85 5.61 20.47
CA HIS A 33 9.06 4.17 20.30
C HIS A 33 9.77 3.83 18.97
N ARG A 34 10.54 2.74 18.94
CA ARG A 34 11.25 2.31 17.73
C ARG A 34 10.28 1.89 16.62
N ILE A 35 10.61 2.25 15.38
CA ILE A 35 9.88 1.83 14.18
C ILE A 35 10.09 0.32 14.01
N GLY A 36 9.04 -0.47 14.25
CA GLY A 36 9.10 -1.94 14.26
C GLY A 36 7.74 -2.49 14.68
N TRP A 37 7.64 -2.97 15.92
CA TRP A 37 6.37 -3.47 16.48
C TRP A 37 5.24 -2.44 16.39
N THR A 38 5.57 -1.15 16.46
CA THR A 38 4.65 -0.02 16.28
C THR A 38 4.01 -0.03 14.89
N LEU A 39 4.80 -0.23 13.83
CA LEU A 39 4.28 -0.29 12.46
C LEU A 39 3.33 -1.47 12.27
N GLY A 40 3.68 -2.64 12.79
CA GLY A 40 2.82 -3.83 12.75
C GLY A 40 1.53 -3.67 13.55
N ALA A 41 1.62 -3.13 14.77
CA ALA A 41 0.46 -2.85 15.62
C ALA A 41 -0.50 -1.84 14.95
N PHE A 42 0.05 -0.79 14.33
CA PHE A 42 -0.75 0.17 13.57
C PHE A 42 -1.40 -0.47 12.33
N ALA A 43 -0.69 -1.32 11.60
CA ALA A 43 -1.24 -2.05 10.45
C ALA A 43 -2.37 -3.02 10.86
N LEU A 44 -2.23 -3.71 12.00
CA LEU A 44 -3.29 -4.55 12.56
C LEU A 44 -4.51 -3.71 12.95
N LEU A 45 -4.30 -2.57 13.60
CA LEU A 45 -5.38 -1.64 13.96
C LEU A 45 -6.11 -1.13 12.72
N LEU A 46 -5.39 -0.74 11.66
CA LEU A 46 -5.97 -0.35 10.37
C LEU A 46 -6.83 -1.48 9.78
N THR A 47 -6.36 -2.72 9.84
CA THR A 47 -7.10 -3.89 9.35
C THR A 47 -8.38 -4.11 10.16
N LEU A 48 -8.30 -4.02 11.48
CA LEU A 48 -9.45 -4.16 12.37
C LEU A 48 -10.50 -3.06 12.16
N VAL A 49 -10.07 -1.80 12.06
CA VAL A 49 -10.96 -0.66 11.82
C VAL A 49 -11.60 -0.76 10.41
N ALA A 50 -10.82 -1.13 9.39
CA ALA A 50 -11.34 -1.32 8.04
C ALA A 50 -12.38 -2.46 7.96
N THR A 51 -12.12 -3.60 8.61
CA THR A 51 -13.08 -4.72 8.66
C THR A 51 -14.33 -4.40 9.46
N ALA A 52 -14.24 -3.60 10.53
CA ALA A 52 -15.39 -3.15 11.32
C ALA A 52 -16.28 -2.17 10.54
N LEU A 53 -15.68 -1.23 9.81
CA LEU A 53 -16.40 -0.20 9.05
C LEU A 53 -16.86 -0.68 7.65
N HIS A 54 -16.42 -1.87 7.22
CA HIS A 54 -16.83 -2.52 5.98
C HIS A 54 -17.32 -3.95 6.21
N PRO A 55 -18.54 -4.13 6.77
CA PRO A 55 -19.09 -5.46 7.05
C PRO A 55 -19.28 -6.33 5.79
N ALA A 56 -19.36 -5.71 4.60
CA ALA A 56 -19.38 -6.43 3.33
C ALA A 56 -18.10 -7.24 3.08
N ALA A 57 -16.94 -6.78 3.57
CA ALA A 57 -15.67 -7.53 3.46
C ALA A 57 -15.64 -8.79 4.31
N ARG A 58 -16.46 -8.86 5.38
CA ARG A 58 -16.57 -10.07 6.23
C ARG A 58 -17.46 -11.15 5.61
N ARG A 59 -18.30 -10.79 4.64
CA ARG A 59 -19.28 -11.70 4.02
C ARG A 59 -18.82 -12.25 2.68
N ASP A 60 -17.77 -11.69 2.11
CA ASP A 60 -17.20 -12.12 0.83
C ASP A 60 -15.97 -12.99 1.09
N LEU A 61 -15.99 -14.24 0.63
CA LEU A 61 -14.92 -15.21 0.83
C LEU A 61 -13.58 -14.73 0.25
N LYS A 62 -13.60 -14.08 -0.91
CA LYS A 62 -12.39 -13.59 -1.57
C LYS A 62 -11.81 -12.38 -0.83
N ALA A 63 -12.68 -11.50 -0.31
CA ALA A 63 -12.25 -10.43 0.57
C ALA A 63 -11.69 -10.97 1.89
N GLY A 64 -12.24 -12.07 2.40
CA GLY A 64 -11.72 -12.79 3.56
C GLY A 64 -10.26 -13.23 3.38
N TRP A 65 -9.92 -13.87 2.25
CA TRP A 65 -8.53 -14.23 1.95
C TRP A 65 -7.60 -13.02 1.87
N ALA A 66 -8.03 -11.93 1.24
CA ALA A 66 -7.25 -10.70 1.20
C ALA A 66 -7.06 -10.07 2.60
N LEU A 67 -8.04 -10.19 3.50
CA LEU A 67 -7.92 -9.75 4.89
C LEU A 67 -6.96 -10.62 5.69
N VAL A 68 -7.00 -11.94 5.50
CA VAL A 68 -6.04 -12.87 6.12
C VAL A 68 -4.63 -12.52 5.67
N ALA A 69 -4.41 -12.35 4.35
CA ALA A 69 -3.13 -11.94 3.81
C ALA A 69 -2.66 -10.57 4.38
N ALA A 70 -3.55 -9.57 4.45
CA ALA A 70 -3.25 -8.28 5.07
C ALA A 70 -2.89 -8.42 6.56
N THR A 71 -3.56 -9.30 7.29
CA THR A 71 -3.29 -9.55 8.72
C THR A 71 -1.92 -10.20 8.90
N VAL A 72 -1.58 -11.20 8.09
CA VAL A 72 -0.26 -11.84 8.11
C VAL A 72 0.84 -10.82 7.79
N LEU A 73 0.64 -9.99 6.76
CA LEU A 73 1.59 -8.93 6.40
C LEU A 73 1.75 -7.88 7.50
N ALA A 74 0.66 -7.52 8.19
CA ALA A 74 0.71 -6.61 9.34
C ALA A 74 1.51 -7.20 10.51
N ILE A 75 1.37 -8.50 10.79
CA ILE A 75 2.20 -9.20 11.79
C ILE A 75 3.65 -9.12 11.35
N ILE A 76 3.99 -9.51 10.11
CA ILE A 76 5.37 -9.49 9.59
C ILE A 76 6.00 -8.10 9.72
N LEU A 77 5.26 -7.04 9.42
CA LEU A 77 5.73 -5.65 9.55
C LEU A 77 6.14 -5.27 10.98
N GLY A 78 5.54 -5.91 11.99
CA GLY A 78 5.93 -5.73 13.39
C GLY A 78 7.33 -6.27 13.71
N TRP A 79 7.77 -7.30 12.98
CA TRP A 79 9.06 -7.95 13.19
C TRP A 79 10.13 -7.45 12.20
N ALA A 80 9.76 -7.28 10.94
CA ALA A 80 10.63 -6.89 9.85
C ALA A 80 9.99 -5.73 9.06
N PRO A 81 10.06 -4.49 9.60
CA PRO A 81 9.53 -3.33 8.91
C PRO A 81 10.26 -3.15 7.56
N SER A 82 9.51 -3.16 6.48
CA SER A 82 10.05 -2.99 5.12
C SER A 82 9.06 -2.20 4.26
N LEU A 83 9.60 -1.41 3.34
CA LEU A 83 8.77 -0.65 2.40
C LEU A 83 7.93 -1.58 1.52
N LEU A 84 8.53 -2.67 1.03
CA LEU A 84 7.81 -3.69 0.25
C LEU A 84 6.66 -4.29 1.05
N GLY A 85 6.89 -4.68 2.32
CA GLY A 85 5.85 -5.21 3.18
C GLY A 85 4.71 -4.23 3.43
N TRP A 86 5.03 -2.95 3.59
CA TRP A 86 4.02 -1.89 3.74
C TRP A 86 3.17 -1.73 2.48
N LEU A 87 3.80 -1.73 1.30
CA LEU A 87 3.08 -1.62 0.02
C LEU A 87 2.18 -2.83 -0.24
N LEU A 88 2.65 -4.04 0.04
CA LEU A 88 1.89 -5.27 -0.15
C LEU A 88 0.75 -5.37 0.86
N PHE A 89 0.99 -5.01 2.12
CA PHE A 89 -0.06 -4.86 3.14
C PHE A 89 -1.15 -3.91 2.66
N TRP A 90 -0.75 -2.74 2.18
CA TRP A 90 -1.68 -1.72 1.70
C TRP A 90 -2.49 -2.19 0.49
N ALA A 91 -1.85 -2.90 -0.44
CA ALA A 91 -2.50 -3.48 -1.60
C ALA A 91 -3.54 -4.53 -1.20
N MET A 92 -3.20 -5.46 -0.29
CA MET A 92 -4.12 -6.49 0.20
C MET A 92 -5.29 -5.90 0.98
N LEU A 93 -5.04 -4.94 1.87
CA LEU A 93 -6.10 -4.27 2.62
C LEU A 93 -7.03 -3.46 1.69
N SER A 94 -6.47 -2.77 0.71
CA SER A 94 -7.25 -2.05 -0.30
C SER A 94 -8.10 -3.00 -1.15
N LEU A 95 -7.52 -4.15 -1.54
CA LEU A 95 -8.20 -5.20 -2.29
C LEU A 95 -9.40 -5.76 -1.49
N ALA A 96 -9.19 -6.10 -0.21
CA ALA A 96 -10.25 -6.57 0.68
C ALA A 96 -11.42 -5.59 0.83
N VAL A 97 -11.13 -4.29 0.86
CA VAL A 97 -12.15 -3.24 1.00
C VAL A 97 -12.91 -2.99 -0.31
N LEU A 98 -12.26 -3.18 -1.45
CA LEU A 98 -12.83 -2.94 -2.78
C LEU A 98 -13.56 -4.16 -3.37
N LEU A 99 -13.12 -5.39 -3.07
CA LEU A 99 -13.67 -6.62 -3.67
C LEU A 99 -15.19 -6.76 -3.52
N PRO A 100 -15.77 -6.60 -2.31
CA PRO A 100 -17.20 -6.73 -2.10
C PRO A 100 -18.03 -5.64 -2.82
N ARG A 101 -17.36 -4.59 -3.32
CA ARG A 101 -17.97 -3.49 -4.05
C ARG A 101 -17.84 -3.64 -5.56
N ALA A 102 -16.98 -4.54 -6.04
CA ALA A 102 -16.83 -4.87 -7.44
C ALA A 102 -17.92 -5.87 -7.83
N ALA A 103 -18.67 -5.58 -8.91
CA ALA A 103 -19.73 -6.48 -9.37
C ALA A 103 -19.17 -7.80 -9.93
N ARG A 104 -17.93 -7.78 -10.45
CA ARG A 104 -17.17 -8.94 -10.94
C ARG A 104 -15.68 -8.74 -10.68
N PHE A 105 -14.97 -9.85 -10.51
CA PHE A 105 -13.51 -9.87 -10.52
C PHE A 105 -13.07 -9.78 -11.99
N ASP A 106 -12.85 -8.55 -12.46
CA ASP A 106 -12.42 -8.27 -13.84
C ASP A 106 -10.88 -8.42 -13.98
N ASP A 107 -10.34 -8.08 -15.15
CA ASP A 107 -8.91 -8.11 -15.49
C ASP A 107 -8.00 -7.52 -14.41
N ALA A 108 -6.86 -8.16 -14.17
CA ALA A 108 -5.83 -7.73 -13.20
C ALA A 108 -5.37 -6.28 -13.44
N TRP A 109 -5.33 -5.83 -14.69
CA TRP A 109 -5.00 -4.45 -15.06
C TRP A 109 -6.04 -3.43 -14.54
N ARG A 110 -7.33 -3.78 -14.53
CA ARG A 110 -8.36 -2.90 -13.94
C ARG A 110 -8.19 -2.81 -12.44
N TRP A 111 -7.75 -3.90 -11.80
CA TRP A 111 -7.45 -3.91 -10.38
C TRP A 111 -6.21 -3.09 -10.04
N SER A 112 -5.13 -3.16 -10.83
CA SER A 112 -3.95 -2.30 -10.63
C SER A 112 -4.33 -0.82 -10.76
N GLN A 113 -5.13 -0.45 -11.77
CA GLN A 113 -5.65 0.91 -11.91
C GLN A 113 -6.52 1.33 -10.72
N ARG A 114 -7.39 0.44 -10.20
CA ARG A 114 -8.22 0.74 -9.02
C ARG A 114 -7.37 0.97 -7.78
N LEU A 115 -6.32 0.16 -7.56
CA LEU A 115 -5.40 0.29 -6.44
C LEU A 115 -4.58 1.59 -6.53
N VAL A 116 -4.02 1.90 -7.69
CA VAL A 116 -3.27 3.15 -7.92
C VAL A 116 -4.20 4.36 -7.78
N ALA A 117 -5.40 4.31 -8.37
CA ALA A 117 -6.39 5.36 -8.22
C ALA A 117 -6.81 5.54 -6.75
N GLN A 118 -6.94 4.45 -5.98
CA GLN A 118 -7.21 4.55 -4.55
C GLN A 118 -6.04 5.18 -3.78
N ALA A 119 -4.79 4.83 -4.11
CA ALA A 119 -3.63 5.45 -3.48
C ALA A 119 -3.57 6.96 -3.76
N VAL A 120 -3.64 7.36 -5.03
CA VAL A 120 -3.53 8.77 -5.45
C VAL A 120 -4.75 9.60 -5.04
N VAL A 121 -5.96 9.12 -5.35
CA VAL A 121 -7.20 9.87 -5.05
C VAL A 121 -7.54 9.79 -3.56
N GLY A 122 -7.10 8.76 -2.87
CA GLY A 122 -7.19 8.63 -1.42
C GLY A 122 -6.50 9.75 -0.69
N MET A 123 -5.28 10.09 -1.14
CA MET A 123 -4.49 11.20 -0.60
C MET A 123 -5.21 12.55 -0.73
N LEU A 124 -5.92 12.77 -1.84
CA LEU A 124 -6.73 13.98 -2.06
C LEU A 124 -8.19 13.83 -1.56
N GLY A 125 -8.55 12.65 -1.05
CA GLY A 125 -9.90 12.24 -0.67
C GLY A 125 -10.56 13.17 0.34
N PRO A 126 -9.94 13.39 1.51
CA PRO A 126 -10.49 14.26 2.56
C PRO A 126 -10.81 15.66 2.04
N TRP A 127 -9.91 16.26 1.26
CA TRP A 127 -10.03 17.62 0.73
C TRP A 127 -11.25 17.80 -0.18
N PHE A 128 -11.49 16.84 -1.06
CA PHE A 128 -12.66 16.85 -1.93
C PHE A 128 -13.97 16.57 -1.18
N ASP A 129 -13.95 15.77 -0.10
CA ASP A 129 -15.14 15.52 0.73
C ASP A 129 -15.47 16.75 1.58
N LEU A 130 -14.45 17.45 2.11
CA LEU A 130 -14.58 18.77 2.73
C LEU A 130 -15.13 19.80 1.73
N ALA A 131 -14.61 19.83 0.50
CA ALA A 131 -15.12 20.73 -0.55
C ALA A 131 -16.59 20.43 -0.92
N ARG A 132 -17.00 19.16 -0.91
CA ARG A 132 -18.39 18.76 -1.20
C ARG A 132 -19.31 19.04 -0.01
N ALA A 133 -18.88 18.80 1.21
CA ALA A 133 -19.60 19.22 2.42
C ALA A 133 -19.77 20.74 2.45
N ARG A 134 -18.73 21.50 2.10
CA ARG A 134 -18.79 22.97 1.92
C ARG A 134 -19.79 23.42 0.85
N LYS A 135 -20.04 22.62 -0.19
CA LYS A 135 -21.03 22.92 -1.24
C LYS A 135 -22.45 22.48 -0.87
N ALA A 136 -22.61 21.35 -0.19
CA ALA A 136 -23.93 20.84 0.25
C ALA A 136 -24.52 21.70 1.37
N ASP A 137 -23.68 22.28 2.22
CA ASP A 137 -24.09 23.16 3.32
C ASP A 137 -24.34 24.62 2.87
N ARG A 138 -24.43 24.85 1.54
CA ARG A 138 -24.95 26.10 0.95
C ARG A 138 -26.48 26.14 0.95
N THR A 139 -27.16 25.01 1.15
CA THR A 139 -28.63 24.91 1.09
C THR A 139 -29.30 24.90 2.46
N THR A 140 -28.53 24.86 3.55
CA THR A 140 -29.01 24.82 4.94
C THR A 140 -28.72 26.15 5.63
N ARG A 141 -29.79 26.91 5.91
CA ARG A 141 -29.78 28.24 6.53
C ARG A 141 -29.53 28.13 8.04
N GLY A 142 -28.31 27.77 8.43
CA GLY A 142 -27.86 27.71 9.83
C GLY A 142 -26.63 28.60 10.05
N TRP A 143 -26.50 29.16 11.26
CA TRP A 143 -25.47 30.12 11.70
C TRP A 143 -24.09 29.87 11.07
N ASN A 144 -23.67 30.80 10.21
CA ASN A 144 -22.63 30.55 9.22
C ASN A 144 -21.28 31.13 9.68
N TRP A 145 -20.51 30.35 10.45
CA TRP A 145 -19.09 30.62 10.79
C TRP A 145 -18.22 30.94 9.57
N ARG A 146 -18.70 30.60 8.37
CA ARG A 146 -18.02 30.73 7.07
C ARG A 146 -18.02 32.13 6.48
N GLY A 147 -18.90 33.04 6.90
CA GLY A 147 -18.78 34.47 6.58
C GLY A 147 -17.72 35.15 7.44
N ILE A 148 -17.54 34.64 8.66
CA ILE A 148 -16.66 35.20 9.68
C ILE A 148 -15.19 34.86 9.40
N VAL A 149 -14.89 33.68 8.83
CA VAL A 149 -13.49 33.27 8.57
C VAL A 149 -12.75 34.24 7.62
N PRO A 150 -13.22 34.54 6.39
CA PRO A 150 -12.57 35.53 5.54
C PRO A 150 -12.69 36.97 6.10
N LEU A 151 -13.78 37.28 6.81
CA LEU A 151 -14.00 38.58 7.48
C LEU A 151 -13.02 38.83 8.64
N LEU A 152 -12.61 37.80 9.37
CA LEU A 152 -11.61 37.86 10.45
C LEU A 152 -10.20 37.58 9.95
N ALA A 153 -10.03 36.83 8.87
CA ALA A 153 -8.71 36.53 8.33
C ALA A 153 -7.99 37.79 7.85
N LEU A 154 -8.69 38.70 7.16
CA LEU A 154 -8.07 39.94 6.66
C LEU A 154 -7.62 40.86 7.81
N PRO A 155 -8.47 41.18 8.82
CA PRO A 155 -8.07 41.99 9.98
C PRO A 155 -7.06 41.28 10.88
N ALA A 156 -7.13 39.96 11.04
CA ALA A 156 -6.19 39.23 11.88
C ALA A 156 -4.80 39.14 11.23
N VAL A 157 -4.73 38.86 9.93
CA VAL A 157 -3.44 38.82 9.20
C VAL A 157 -2.87 40.21 9.07
N GLY A 158 -3.67 41.19 8.64
CA GLY A 158 -3.23 42.59 8.59
C GLY A 158 -2.82 43.12 9.96
N GLY A 159 -3.63 42.85 10.98
CA GLY A 159 -3.35 43.18 12.37
C GLY A 159 -2.07 42.54 12.87
N ALA A 160 -1.81 41.26 12.58
CA ALA A 160 -0.56 40.59 12.95
C ALA A 160 0.67 41.20 12.27
N ILE A 161 0.57 41.55 10.98
CA ILE A 161 1.63 42.24 10.23
C ILE A 161 1.94 43.61 10.84
N PHE A 162 0.91 44.43 11.11
CA PHE A 162 1.10 45.74 11.75
C PHE A 162 1.63 45.62 13.18
N LEU A 163 1.12 44.66 13.96
CA LEU A 163 1.57 44.42 15.33
C LEU A 163 3.04 44.00 15.38
N THR A 164 3.50 43.19 14.42
CA THR A 164 4.92 42.80 14.31
C THR A 164 5.81 43.97 13.88
N LEU A 165 5.38 44.79 12.91
CA LEU A 165 6.09 46.01 12.53
C LEU A 165 6.16 47.03 13.68
N PHE A 166 5.11 47.15 14.50
CA PHE A 166 5.10 48.04 15.66
C PHE A 166 5.92 47.48 16.81
N ALA A 167 5.96 46.16 17.00
CA ALA A 167 6.80 45.53 18.02
C ALA A 167 8.30 45.69 17.71
N THR A 168 8.70 45.73 16.43
CA THR A 168 10.10 45.99 16.04
C THR A 168 10.46 47.47 16.12
N ALA A 169 9.52 48.38 15.82
CA ALA A 169 9.74 49.82 15.87
C ALA A 169 9.57 50.44 17.27
N ASN A 170 8.85 49.79 18.18
CA ASN A 170 8.55 50.31 19.52
C ASN A 170 8.90 49.28 20.62
N PRO A 171 9.93 49.54 21.46
CA PRO A 171 10.40 48.60 22.46
C PRO A 171 9.36 48.32 23.57
N VAL A 172 8.44 49.24 23.86
CA VAL A 172 7.36 49.01 24.84
C VAL A 172 6.38 47.94 24.35
N ILE A 173 6.04 47.98 23.05
CA ILE A 173 5.13 47.00 22.42
C ILE A 173 5.81 45.64 22.31
N GLY A 174 7.10 45.61 21.93
CA GLY A 174 7.89 44.38 21.90
C GLY A 174 8.03 43.71 23.28
N GLN A 175 8.24 44.49 24.34
CA GLN A 175 8.29 43.98 25.71
C GLN A 175 6.92 43.49 26.21
N ALA A 176 5.82 44.15 25.83
CA ALA A 176 4.48 43.67 26.15
C ALA A 176 4.14 42.34 25.45
N LEU A 177 4.54 42.17 24.18
CA LEU A 177 4.34 40.93 23.42
C LEU A 177 5.17 39.76 23.96
N SER A 178 6.42 39.98 24.36
CA SER A 178 7.27 38.92 24.91
C SER A 178 6.80 38.39 26.28
N ARG A 179 5.96 39.16 26.99
CA ARG A 179 5.27 38.70 28.22
C ARG A 179 4.05 37.83 27.94
N LEU A 180 3.48 37.91 26.73
CA LEU A 180 2.42 36.99 26.29
C LEU A 180 3.04 35.63 25.96
N ARG A 181 2.79 34.63 26.80
CA ARG A 181 3.16 33.24 26.54
C ARG A 181 2.25 32.64 25.47
N LEU A 182 2.49 32.98 24.20
CA LEU A 182 1.91 32.23 23.09
C LEU A 182 2.52 30.81 23.08
N PRO A 183 1.72 29.75 22.87
CA PRO A 183 2.28 28.41 22.68
C PRO A 183 3.20 28.49 21.46
N ALA A 184 4.51 28.33 21.69
CA ALA A 184 5.48 28.41 20.62
C ALA A 184 5.10 27.39 19.54
N PHE A 185 4.93 27.84 18.29
CA PHE A 185 4.95 26.95 17.14
C PHE A 185 6.36 26.39 17.04
N SER A 186 6.64 25.35 17.82
CA SER A 186 7.89 24.62 17.76
C SER A 186 7.96 23.88 16.42
N GLY A 187 9.17 23.68 15.89
CA GLY A 187 9.37 22.83 14.71
C GLY A 187 8.79 21.42 14.90
N GLU A 188 8.74 20.94 16.14
CA GLU A 188 8.07 19.70 16.52
C GLU A 188 6.56 19.73 16.25
N LEU A 189 5.85 20.80 16.64
CA LEU A 189 4.42 20.92 16.39
C LEU A 189 4.11 20.96 14.88
N PHE A 190 4.97 21.61 14.09
CA PHE A 190 4.88 21.59 12.63
C PHE A 190 4.99 20.16 12.08
N TRP A 191 6.05 19.42 12.42
CA TRP A 191 6.24 18.05 11.95
C TRP A 191 5.15 17.09 12.42
N ARG A 192 4.66 17.24 13.66
CA ARG A 192 3.52 16.46 14.17
C ARG A 192 2.24 16.77 13.38
N SER A 193 1.97 18.03 13.05
CA SER A 193 0.81 18.40 12.23
C SER A 193 0.87 17.81 10.82
N VAL A 194 2.05 17.78 10.19
CA VAL A 194 2.28 17.13 8.88
C VAL A 194 2.08 15.62 8.99
N PHE A 195 2.60 14.99 10.05
CA PHE A 195 2.42 13.56 10.31
C PHE A 195 0.95 13.20 10.49
N TRP A 196 0.21 13.97 11.30
CA TRP A 196 -1.23 13.76 11.51
C TRP A 196 -2.00 13.88 10.21
N LEU A 197 -1.69 14.88 9.38
CA LEU A 197 -2.31 15.07 8.08
C LEU A 197 -2.06 13.87 7.15
N MET A 198 -0.83 13.34 7.14
CA MET A 198 -0.49 12.16 6.36
C MET A 198 -1.26 10.92 6.84
N VAL A 199 -1.32 10.66 8.15
CA VAL A 199 -2.07 9.51 8.70
C VAL A 199 -3.57 9.65 8.44
N LEU A 200 -4.12 10.86 8.60
CA LEU A 200 -5.53 11.14 8.33
C LEU A 200 -5.89 10.88 6.87
N THR A 201 -5.06 11.34 5.92
CA THR A 201 -5.30 11.13 4.49
C THR A 201 -5.22 9.64 4.11
N LEU A 202 -4.25 8.90 4.66
CA LEU A 202 -4.13 7.46 4.48
C LEU A 202 -5.35 6.72 5.06
N ALA A 203 -5.67 6.93 6.32
CA ALA A 203 -6.82 6.30 6.99
C ALA A 203 -8.12 6.61 6.23
N TRP A 204 -8.34 7.86 5.84
CA TRP A 204 -9.55 8.26 5.11
C TRP A 204 -9.69 7.57 3.75
N SER A 205 -8.58 7.36 3.02
CA SER A 205 -8.55 6.62 1.76
C SER A 205 -9.15 5.21 1.91
N LEU A 206 -8.77 4.51 2.97
CA LEU A 206 -9.25 3.17 3.31
C LEU A 206 -10.71 3.17 3.74
N LEU A 207 -11.10 4.10 4.62
CA LEU A 207 -12.43 4.11 5.24
C LEU A 207 -13.53 4.60 4.28
N ARG A 208 -13.16 5.40 3.27
CA ARG A 208 -14.08 5.90 2.27
C ARG A 208 -13.50 5.73 0.86
N PRO A 209 -13.35 4.47 0.39
CA PRO A 209 -12.89 4.20 -0.95
C PRO A 209 -13.90 4.79 -1.92
N ARG A 210 -13.46 5.74 -2.74
CA ARG A 210 -14.34 6.38 -3.70
C ARG A 210 -14.65 5.39 -4.82
N ARG A 211 -15.94 5.16 -5.05
CA ARG A 211 -16.40 4.55 -6.30
C ARG A 211 -16.07 5.51 -7.44
N ARG A 212 -14.90 5.37 -8.03
CA ARG A 212 -14.67 5.82 -9.40
C ARG A 212 -14.78 4.60 -10.29
N ARG A 213 -15.55 4.76 -11.36
CA ARG A 213 -15.51 3.81 -12.47
C ARG A 213 -14.04 3.73 -12.87
N ALA A 214 -13.48 2.53 -12.96
CA ALA A 214 -12.20 2.34 -13.63
C ALA A 214 -12.28 3.12 -14.95
N LEU A 215 -11.22 3.83 -15.31
CA LEU A 215 -11.19 4.55 -16.59
C LEU A 215 -11.70 3.57 -17.64
N PRO A 216 -12.69 3.95 -18.48
CA PRO A 216 -13.09 3.09 -19.57
C PRO A 216 -11.81 2.73 -20.30
N THR A 217 -11.48 1.44 -20.33
CA THR A 217 -10.46 0.94 -21.26
C THR A 217 -10.87 1.56 -22.59
N ALA A 218 -9.97 2.34 -23.21
CA ALA A 218 -10.24 2.99 -24.48
C ALA A 218 -11.02 1.99 -25.35
N LYS A 219 -12.11 2.45 -26.01
CA LYS A 219 -12.82 1.64 -27.03
C LYS A 219 -11.77 0.84 -27.78
N PRO A 220 -11.92 -0.48 -27.97
CA PRO A 220 -10.84 -1.34 -28.41
C PRO A 220 -10.20 -0.67 -29.61
N ARG A 221 -9.06 -0.01 -29.38
CA ARG A 221 -8.18 0.31 -30.48
C ARG A 221 -7.86 -1.08 -31.01
N PRO A 222 -7.93 -1.32 -32.33
CA PRO A 222 -7.25 -2.49 -32.87
C PRO A 222 -5.89 -2.45 -32.20
N LEU A 223 -5.58 -3.51 -31.41
CA LEU A 223 -4.39 -3.57 -30.59
C LEU A 223 -3.30 -3.11 -31.55
N ALA A 224 -2.73 -1.92 -31.31
CA ALA A 224 -1.53 -1.55 -32.03
C ALA A 224 -0.62 -2.72 -31.70
N THR A 225 -0.40 -3.59 -32.67
CA THR A 225 0.53 -4.70 -32.56
C THR A 225 1.81 -4.00 -32.20
N VAL A 226 2.12 -3.95 -30.90
CA VAL A 226 3.33 -3.33 -30.41
C VAL A 226 4.41 -4.01 -31.22
N ALA A 227 5.06 -3.26 -32.10
CA ALA A 227 5.96 -3.84 -33.09
C ALA A 227 6.97 -4.71 -32.33
N GLY A 228 6.96 -6.03 -32.58
CA GLY A 228 7.77 -7.02 -31.86
C GLY A 228 7.03 -7.99 -30.92
N VAL A 229 5.75 -7.77 -30.58
CA VAL A 229 4.93 -8.71 -29.77
C VAL A 229 4.11 -9.61 -30.69
N SER A 230 4.80 -10.46 -31.45
CA SER A 230 4.18 -11.53 -32.24
C SER A 230 4.00 -12.81 -31.41
N VAL A 231 3.12 -13.71 -31.85
CA VAL A 231 2.97 -15.04 -31.23
C VAL A 231 4.31 -15.78 -31.21
N ALA A 232 5.10 -15.67 -32.29
CA ALA A 232 6.42 -16.28 -32.38
C ALA A 232 7.40 -15.67 -31.36
N SER A 233 7.45 -14.34 -31.25
CA SER A 233 8.31 -13.62 -30.30
C SER A 233 7.98 -13.96 -28.84
N VAL A 234 6.69 -14.01 -28.50
CA VAL A 234 6.23 -14.38 -27.15
C VAL A 234 6.53 -15.85 -26.85
N THR A 235 6.34 -16.75 -27.81
CA THR A 235 6.67 -18.17 -27.64
C THR A 235 8.17 -18.36 -27.44
N LEU A 236 9.00 -17.73 -28.27
CA LEU A 236 10.45 -17.80 -28.16
C LEU A 236 10.94 -17.21 -26.83
N SER A 237 10.39 -16.07 -26.41
CA SER A 237 10.70 -15.46 -25.12
C SER A 237 10.38 -16.41 -23.97
N LEU A 238 9.21 -17.05 -23.99
CA LEU A 238 8.82 -18.01 -22.96
C LEU A 238 9.68 -19.27 -22.95
N ILE A 239 10.13 -19.75 -24.11
CA ILE A 239 11.09 -20.86 -24.20
C ILE A 239 12.41 -20.45 -23.55
N VAL A 240 12.95 -19.28 -23.93
CA VAL A 240 14.21 -18.75 -23.38
C VAL A 240 14.10 -18.54 -21.87
N PHE A 241 13.01 -17.95 -21.38
CA PHE A 241 12.80 -17.73 -19.95
C PHE A 241 12.69 -19.04 -19.19
N ASN A 242 11.94 -20.01 -19.69
CA ASN A 242 11.87 -21.33 -19.06
C ASN A 242 13.23 -22.03 -19.04
N ALA A 243 14.04 -21.90 -20.10
CA ALA A 243 15.39 -22.48 -20.14
C ALA A 243 16.32 -21.82 -19.11
N LEU A 244 16.30 -20.49 -18.99
CA LEU A 244 17.09 -19.77 -17.99
C LEU A 244 16.69 -20.12 -16.56
N PHE A 245 15.38 -20.21 -16.28
CA PHE A 245 14.90 -20.65 -14.97
C PHE A 245 15.23 -22.12 -14.71
N ALA A 246 15.23 -22.98 -15.73
CA ALA A 246 15.56 -24.40 -15.58
C ALA A 246 17.03 -24.57 -15.27
N LEU A 247 17.90 -23.78 -15.91
CA LEU A 247 19.31 -23.72 -15.60
C LEU A 247 19.53 -23.26 -14.14
N GLN A 248 18.87 -22.18 -13.72
CA GLN A 248 18.95 -21.70 -12.34
C GLN A 248 18.48 -22.75 -11.33
N ASN A 249 17.33 -23.38 -11.58
CA ASN A 249 16.78 -24.45 -10.73
C ASN A 249 17.69 -25.67 -10.68
N GLY A 250 18.29 -26.04 -11.81
CA GLY A 250 19.27 -27.13 -11.89
C GLY A 250 20.53 -26.82 -11.08
N LEU A 251 21.06 -25.59 -11.18
CA LEU A 251 22.18 -25.13 -10.37
C LEU A 251 21.84 -25.12 -8.88
N ASP A 252 20.65 -24.62 -8.50
CA ASP A 252 20.20 -24.63 -7.12
C ASP A 252 20.01 -26.07 -6.59
N ALA A 253 19.49 -26.99 -7.40
CA ALA A 253 19.39 -28.41 -7.03
C ALA A 253 20.77 -29.05 -6.83
N VAL A 254 21.73 -28.84 -7.74
CA VAL A 254 23.07 -29.41 -7.62
C VAL A 254 23.85 -28.80 -6.44
N ILE A 255 23.80 -27.47 -6.28
CA ILE A 255 24.63 -26.76 -5.30
C ILE A 255 24.04 -26.87 -3.90
N LEU A 256 22.72 -26.67 -3.74
CA LEU A 256 22.07 -26.68 -2.44
C LEU A 256 21.66 -28.10 -2.02
N TRP A 257 20.99 -28.85 -2.90
CA TRP A 257 20.49 -30.18 -2.53
C TRP A 257 21.58 -31.25 -2.65
N GLY A 258 22.56 -31.04 -3.54
CA GLY A 258 23.74 -31.90 -3.67
C GLY A 258 24.85 -31.62 -2.64
N GLY A 259 24.69 -30.61 -1.76
CA GLY A 259 25.63 -30.35 -0.67
C GLY A 259 26.99 -29.76 -1.10
N ALA A 260 27.11 -29.21 -2.30
CA ALA A 260 28.38 -28.71 -2.85
C ALA A 260 28.92 -27.45 -2.14
N GLY A 261 28.10 -26.82 -1.28
CA GLY A 261 28.46 -25.59 -0.58
C GLY A 261 28.55 -24.37 -1.52
N PRO A 262 28.58 -23.15 -0.97
CA PRO A 262 28.78 -21.94 -1.78
C PRO A 262 30.18 -21.95 -2.44
N PRO A 263 30.36 -21.29 -3.60
CA PRO A 263 31.65 -21.20 -4.28
C PRO A 263 32.76 -20.69 -3.35
N ALA A 264 33.98 -21.22 -3.51
CA ALA A 264 35.13 -20.88 -2.67
C ALA A 264 35.34 -19.35 -2.59
N GLY A 265 35.37 -18.83 -1.36
CA GLY A 265 35.58 -17.40 -1.08
C GLY A 265 34.31 -16.55 -0.85
N MET A 266 33.10 -17.13 -0.92
CA MET A 266 31.86 -16.42 -0.55
C MET A 266 31.33 -16.85 0.82
N THR A 267 30.94 -15.85 1.62
CA THR A 267 30.16 -16.10 2.84
C THR A 267 28.71 -16.44 2.50
N LEU A 268 28.05 -17.26 3.34
CA LEU A 268 26.65 -17.67 3.16
C LEU A 268 25.70 -16.46 3.09
N ALA A 269 26.00 -15.38 3.81
CA ALA A 269 25.22 -14.15 3.81
C ALA A 269 25.34 -13.34 2.50
N GLN A 270 26.54 -13.26 1.92
CA GLN A 270 26.76 -12.61 0.62
C GLN A 270 26.08 -13.37 -0.51
N TYR A 271 26.10 -14.70 -0.45
CA TYR A 271 25.39 -15.56 -1.41
C TYR A 271 23.86 -15.35 -1.34
N ALA A 272 23.29 -15.29 -0.13
CA ALA A 272 21.85 -15.06 0.06
C ALA A 272 21.40 -13.65 -0.40
N HIS A 273 22.13 -12.58 -0.07
CA HIS A 273 21.75 -11.21 -0.44
C HIS A 273 21.92 -10.90 -1.92
N ARG A 274 22.95 -11.45 -2.60
CA ARG A 274 23.10 -11.29 -4.06
C ARG A 274 22.04 -12.03 -4.85
N GLY A 275 21.50 -13.14 -4.34
CA GLY A 275 20.44 -13.89 -5.02
C GLY A 275 19.06 -13.26 -4.89
N ALA A 276 18.70 -12.76 -3.71
CA ALA A 276 17.32 -12.37 -3.41
C ALA A 276 16.80 -11.16 -4.20
N TYR A 277 17.56 -10.08 -4.32
CA TYR A 277 17.08 -8.86 -5.00
C TYR A 277 16.87 -9.03 -6.51
N PRO A 278 17.79 -9.67 -7.27
CA PRO A 278 17.54 -9.95 -8.68
C PRO A 278 16.35 -10.88 -8.91
N LEU A 279 16.13 -11.87 -8.04
CA LEU A 279 14.99 -12.78 -8.13
C LEU A 279 13.64 -12.09 -7.95
N ILE A 280 13.56 -11.09 -7.07
CA ILE A 280 12.36 -10.25 -6.93
C ILE A 280 12.12 -9.45 -8.21
N ALA A 281 13.18 -8.85 -8.78
CA ALA A 281 13.07 -8.09 -10.02
C ALA A 281 12.62 -8.97 -11.20
N THR A 282 13.17 -10.18 -11.33
CA THR A 282 12.75 -11.13 -12.38
C THR A 282 11.32 -11.59 -12.18
N ALA A 283 10.87 -11.85 -10.95
CA ALA A 283 9.49 -12.20 -10.66
C ALA A 283 8.50 -11.06 -11.03
N LEU A 284 8.85 -9.80 -10.76
CA LEU A 284 8.02 -8.64 -11.14
C LEU A 284 7.96 -8.45 -12.66
N LEU A 285 9.10 -8.56 -13.35
CA LEU A 285 9.15 -8.50 -14.81
C LEU A 285 8.39 -9.66 -15.45
N ALA A 286 8.48 -10.86 -14.86
CA ALA A 286 7.73 -12.04 -15.26
C ALA A 286 6.22 -11.82 -15.13
N GLY A 287 5.77 -11.33 -13.98
CA GLY A 287 4.38 -10.98 -13.75
C GLY A 287 3.87 -9.95 -14.76
N LEU A 288 4.64 -8.90 -15.03
CA LEU A 288 4.30 -7.90 -16.04
C LEU A 288 4.21 -8.51 -17.45
N PHE A 289 5.17 -9.37 -17.82
CA PHE A 289 5.18 -10.05 -19.10
C PHE A 289 3.95 -10.94 -19.27
N VAL A 290 3.62 -11.78 -18.28
CA VAL A 290 2.44 -12.65 -18.34
C VAL A 290 1.15 -11.83 -18.40
N LEU A 291 1.01 -10.79 -17.57
CA LEU A 291 -0.19 -9.95 -17.57
C LEU A 291 -0.41 -9.20 -18.89
N THR A 292 0.66 -8.81 -19.59
CA THR A 292 0.57 -8.09 -20.86
C THR A 292 0.39 -9.03 -22.06
N THR A 293 1.02 -10.19 -22.04
CA THR A 293 0.99 -11.15 -23.16
C THR A 293 -0.20 -12.11 -23.10
N MET A 294 -0.73 -12.41 -21.91
CA MET A 294 -1.87 -13.32 -21.69
C MET A 294 -3.23 -12.62 -21.55
N ASP A 295 -3.36 -11.38 -22.03
CA ASP A 295 -4.68 -10.76 -22.18
C ASP A 295 -5.56 -11.68 -23.04
N PRO A 296 -6.76 -12.09 -22.59
CA PRO A 296 -7.66 -12.99 -23.33
C PRO A 296 -8.01 -12.53 -24.76
N ARG A 297 -7.79 -11.25 -25.07
CA ARG A 297 -8.02 -10.65 -26.40
C ARG A 297 -6.85 -10.85 -27.35
N MET A 298 -5.67 -11.22 -26.85
CA MET A 298 -4.47 -11.43 -27.67
C MET A 298 -4.50 -12.79 -28.36
N PRO A 299 -3.98 -12.92 -29.59
CA PRO A 299 -3.81 -14.22 -30.26
C PRO A 299 -2.95 -15.20 -29.46
N THR A 300 -1.96 -14.68 -28.71
CA THR A 300 -1.06 -15.45 -27.82
C THR A 300 -1.83 -16.21 -26.75
N ALA A 301 -2.91 -15.65 -26.19
CA ALA A 301 -3.71 -16.30 -25.15
C ALA A 301 -4.51 -17.50 -25.66
N LYS A 302 -4.67 -17.66 -26.98
CA LYS A 302 -5.35 -18.79 -27.61
C LYS A 302 -4.40 -19.96 -27.93
N VAL A 303 -3.09 -19.75 -27.85
CA VAL A 303 -2.09 -20.78 -28.18
C VAL A 303 -1.87 -21.70 -26.97
N PRO A 304 -2.13 -23.02 -27.08
CA PRO A 304 -2.00 -23.94 -25.95
C PRO A 304 -0.55 -24.07 -25.47
N LEU A 305 0.43 -24.07 -26.38
CA LEU A 305 1.85 -24.12 -26.03
C LEU A 305 2.28 -22.98 -25.11
N ILE A 306 1.82 -21.76 -25.40
CA ILE A 306 2.14 -20.58 -24.58
C ILE A 306 1.58 -20.75 -23.16
N ARG A 307 0.35 -21.28 -23.02
CA ARG A 307 -0.23 -21.56 -21.69
C ARG A 307 0.58 -22.59 -20.93
N ILE A 308 1.01 -23.67 -21.58
CA ILE A 308 1.85 -24.71 -20.98
C ILE A 308 3.18 -24.10 -20.51
N LEU A 309 3.84 -23.29 -21.36
CA LEU A 309 5.10 -22.65 -21.00
C LEU A 309 4.96 -21.67 -19.82
N VAL A 310 3.84 -20.95 -19.72
CA VAL A 310 3.57 -20.09 -18.55
C VAL A 310 3.34 -20.92 -17.30
N VAL A 311 2.55 -22.00 -17.38
CA VAL A 311 2.33 -22.90 -16.22
C VAL A 311 3.63 -23.55 -15.77
N LEU A 312 4.44 -24.03 -16.71
CA LEU A 312 5.76 -24.59 -16.43
C LEU A 312 6.63 -23.55 -15.71
N TRP A 313 6.64 -22.31 -16.19
CA TRP A 313 7.41 -21.23 -15.59
C TRP A 313 6.94 -20.87 -14.17
N VAL A 314 5.63 -20.85 -13.92
CA VAL A 314 5.08 -20.66 -12.57
C VAL A 314 5.54 -21.78 -11.65
N GLY A 315 5.51 -23.04 -12.10
CA GLY A 315 6.05 -24.17 -11.35
C GLY A 315 7.54 -24.04 -11.04
N GLN A 316 8.33 -23.56 -12.01
CA GLN A 316 9.75 -23.27 -11.82
C GLN A 316 10.02 -22.16 -10.79
N ASN A 317 9.19 -21.12 -10.74
CA ASN A 317 9.29 -20.09 -9.72
C ASN A 317 8.95 -20.63 -8.33
N LEU A 318 7.95 -21.49 -8.21
CA LEU A 318 7.61 -22.13 -6.95
C LEU A 318 8.78 -23.00 -6.43
N PHE A 319 9.49 -23.69 -7.32
CA PHE A 319 10.70 -24.42 -6.97
C PHE A 319 11.85 -23.50 -6.50
N LEU A 320 12.03 -22.33 -7.12
CA LEU A 320 13.01 -21.33 -6.64
C LEU A 320 12.67 -20.82 -5.24
N VAL A 321 11.39 -20.59 -4.96
CA VAL A 321 10.93 -20.19 -3.62
C VAL A 321 11.23 -21.30 -2.62
N ALA A 322 10.93 -22.56 -2.95
CA ALA A 322 11.26 -23.70 -2.10
C ALA A 322 12.77 -23.83 -1.85
N SER A 323 13.61 -23.63 -2.87
CA SER A 323 15.08 -23.61 -2.72
C SER A 323 15.56 -22.44 -1.84
N SER A 324 14.89 -21.29 -1.92
CA SER A 324 15.19 -20.14 -1.05
C SER A 324 14.79 -20.37 0.41
N ILE A 325 13.67 -21.09 0.63
CA ILE A 325 13.25 -21.56 1.96
C ILE A 325 14.32 -22.49 2.53
N LEU A 326 14.75 -23.49 1.77
CA LEU A 326 15.78 -24.44 2.19
C LEU A 326 17.08 -23.71 2.58
N ARG A 327 17.56 -22.80 1.72
CA ARG A 327 18.74 -21.97 2.01
C ARG A 327 18.59 -21.16 3.31
N THR A 328 17.39 -20.67 3.60
CA THR A 328 17.11 -19.92 4.84
C THR A 328 17.09 -20.86 6.06
N ILE A 329 16.59 -22.09 5.92
CA ILE A 329 16.63 -23.12 6.95
C ILE A 329 18.08 -23.54 7.24
N ASP A 330 18.90 -23.78 6.22
CA ASP A 330 20.33 -24.12 6.40
C ASP A 330 21.07 -22.98 7.11
N TYR A 331 20.76 -21.73 6.73
CA TYR A 331 21.30 -20.54 7.40
C TYR A 331 20.86 -20.47 8.87
N VAL A 332 19.61 -20.81 9.18
CA VAL A 332 19.09 -20.94 10.56
C VAL A 332 19.82 -22.02 11.35
N GLN A 333 20.08 -23.18 10.74
CA GLN A 333 20.82 -24.26 11.40
C GLN A 333 22.26 -23.85 11.73
N ALA A 334 22.94 -23.18 10.80
CA ALA A 334 24.34 -22.76 10.97
C ALA A 334 24.52 -21.56 11.93
N TYR A 335 23.61 -20.59 11.90
CA TYR A 335 23.78 -19.31 12.62
C TYR A 335 22.65 -19.00 13.61
N SER A 336 21.91 -20.03 14.03
CA SER A 336 20.75 -19.97 14.94
C SER A 336 19.56 -19.12 14.47
N LEU A 337 18.37 -19.40 15.00
CA LEU A 337 17.14 -18.76 14.55
C LEU A 337 17.09 -17.29 14.97
N THR A 338 16.79 -16.38 14.04
CA THR A 338 16.60 -14.94 14.33
C THR A 338 15.24 -14.46 13.83
N GLN A 339 14.78 -13.35 14.39
CA GLN A 339 13.49 -12.74 14.04
C GLN A 339 13.36 -12.43 12.54
N LEU A 340 14.43 -11.95 11.90
CA LEU A 340 14.45 -11.65 10.47
C LEU A 340 14.32 -12.91 9.60
N ARG A 341 14.84 -14.05 10.06
CA ARG A 341 14.75 -15.32 9.32
C ARG A 341 13.35 -15.92 9.40
N ILE A 342 12.68 -15.80 10.56
CA ILE A 342 11.26 -16.17 10.71
C ILE A 342 10.43 -15.33 9.73
N ALA A 343 10.62 -14.01 9.74
CA ALA A 343 9.89 -13.12 8.84
C ALA A 343 10.12 -13.46 7.36
N ALA A 344 11.34 -13.82 6.98
CA ALA A 344 11.67 -14.26 5.61
C ALA A 344 10.97 -15.58 5.23
N LEU A 345 10.95 -16.58 6.12
CA LEU A 345 10.28 -17.86 5.89
C LEU A 345 8.77 -17.70 5.72
N VAL A 346 8.14 -16.88 6.57
CA VAL A 346 6.71 -16.57 6.44
C VAL A 346 6.43 -15.82 5.13
N TRP A 347 7.31 -14.91 4.74
CA TRP A 347 7.23 -14.23 3.44
C TRP A 347 7.24 -15.20 2.27
N MET A 348 8.21 -16.12 2.26
CA MET A 348 8.33 -17.12 1.19
C MET A 348 7.15 -18.09 1.16
N GLY A 349 6.55 -18.42 2.31
CA GLY A 349 5.34 -19.25 2.36
C GLY A 349 4.04 -18.54 1.93
N LEU A 350 4.02 -17.20 1.91
CA LEU A 350 2.86 -16.42 1.48
C LEU A 350 2.83 -16.19 -0.04
N VAL A 351 3.99 -16.20 -0.68
CA VAL A 351 4.17 -16.09 -2.14
C VAL A 351 3.63 -17.33 -2.84
#